data_AF-A0A6J1BB61-F1
#
_entry.id   AF-A0A6J1BB61-F1
#
_cell.length_a   1.000
_cell.length_b   1.000
_cell.length_c   1.000
_cell.angle_alpha   90.00
_cell.angle_beta   90.00
_cell.angle_gamma   90.00
#
_symmetry.space_group_name_H-M   'P 1'
#
loop_
_entity.id
_entity.type
_entity.pdbx_description
1 polymer ?
#
loop_
_entity_poly.entity_id
_entity_poly.type
_entity_poly.pdbx_seq_one_letter_code
_entity_poly.pdbx_strand_id
1 'polypeptide(L)'
;MAGFEQSKNMYDVRLKPLMLRSLMRQYVPDEKHPLSLNSSCFELSKVVSIVQTHRLLSESYPQSMDVKLVHSWKSAVDDWVNRLLLLLSSDMSDKCWLGICLLGVTCQECSSDRFLSSYSVWLHKLLSHIQSPADSQLVKVASCTAISVLFTSNS
;
A
#
# COMPACT_ATOMS: atom_id res chain seq x y z
N MET A 1 12.32 -1.71 44.83
CA MET A 1 11.13 -1.29 44.06
C MET A 1 11.48 -1.37 42.58
N ALA A 2 11.21 -2.51 41.95
CA ALA A 2 11.42 -2.69 40.51
C ALA A 2 10.08 -3.14 39.93
N GLY A 3 9.50 -2.32 39.06
CA GLY A 3 8.17 -2.55 38.53
C GLY A 3 7.65 -1.39 37.70
N PHE A 4 8.50 -0.83 36.83
CA PHE A 4 8.10 0.18 35.83
C PHE A 4 8.82 -0.02 34.49
N GLU A 5 9.09 -1.27 34.11
CA GLU A 5 9.67 -1.65 32.80
C GLU A 5 8.65 -2.44 31.97
N GLN A 6 7.40 -1.98 31.91
CA GLN A 6 6.36 -2.66 31.12
C GLN A 6 5.37 -1.70 30.45
N SER A 7 5.85 -0.56 29.96
CA SER A 7 5.09 0.34 29.07
C SER A 7 5.69 0.46 27.66
N LYS A 8 6.68 -0.37 27.30
CA LYS A 8 7.38 -0.30 26.00
C LYS A 8 6.78 -1.18 24.89
N ASN A 9 5.63 -1.82 25.13
CA ASN A 9 5.13 -2.91 24.27
C ASN A 9 3.69 -2.71 23.76
N MET A 10 3.23 -1.46 23.59
CA MET A 10 1.85 -1.18 23.16
C MET A 10 1.68 -1.09 21.63
N TYR A 11 2.77 -1.08 20.86
CA TYR A 11 2.78 -1.27 19.41
C TYR A 11 3.62 -2.49 19.07
N ASP A 12 3.08 -3.68 19.34
CA ASP A 12 3.77 -4.91 19.03
C ASP A 12 3.96 -5.02 17.52
N VAL A 13 5.20 -4.88 17.05
CA VAL A 13 5.57 -5.02 15.63
C VAL A 13 5.11 -6.38 15.08
N ARG A 14 4.89 -7.37 15.97
CA ARG A 14 4.31 -8.68 15.63
C ARG A 14 2.92 -8.60 15.02
N LEU A 15 2.16 -7.55 15.32
CA LEU A 15 0.80 -7.38 14.83
C LEU A 15 0.74 -6.73 13.46
N LYS A 16 1.76 -5.99 13.03
CA LYS A 16 1.75 -5.27 11.75
C LYS A 16 1.41 -6.15 10.54
N PRO A 17 2.00 -7.36 10.38
CA PRO A 17 1.66 -8.22 9.24
C PRO A 17 0.20 -8.68 9.26
N LEU A 18 -0.33 -8.97 10.45
CA LEU A 18 -1.73 -9.39 10.61
C LEU A 18 -2.69 -8.22 10.37
N MET A 19 -2.36 -7.03 10.87
CA MET A 19 -3.13 -5.81 10.65
C MET A 19 -3.20 -5.48 9.17
N LEU A 20 -2.08 -5.53 8.45
CA LEU A 20 -2.04 -5.26 7.02
C LEU A 20 -2.92 -6.24 6.23
N ARG A 21 -2.82 -7.54 6.51
CA ARG A 21 -3.68 -8.56 5.87
C ARG A 21 -5.17 -8.40 6.22
N SER A 22 -5.48 -8.03 7.46
CA SER A 22 -6.86 -7.77 7.88
C SER A 22 -7.43 -6.54 7.19
N LEU A 23 -6.64 -5.46 7.10
CA LEU A 23 -7.00 -4.23 6.40
C LEU A 23 -7.30 -4.51 4.92
N MET A 24 -6.41 -5.26 4.26
CA MET A 24 -6.62 -5.67 2.87
C MET A 24 -7.90 -6.48 2.69
N ARG A 25 -8.16 -7.44 3.57
CA ARG A 25 -9.35 -8.30 3.49
C ARG A 25 -10.65 -7.51 3.65
N GLN A 26 -10.65 -6.50 4.52
CA GLN A 26 -11.86 -5.74 4.85
C GLN A 26 -12.14 -4.62 3.85
N TYR A 27 -11.10 -3.96 3.34
CA TYR A 27 -11.27 -2.67 2.66
C TYR A 27 -10.67 -2.61 1.25
N VAL A 28 -9.70 -3.49 0.92
CA VAL A 28 -9.07 -3.47 -0.41
C VAL A 28 -9.72 -4.54 -1.28
N PRO A 29 -10.42 -4.14 -2.36
CA PRO A 29 -11.13 -5.07 -3.23
C PRO A 29 -10.20 -6.10 -3.85
N ASP A 30 -10.82 -7.22 -4.22
CA ASP A 30 -10.19 -8.37 -4.87
C ASP A 30 -11.11 -8.85 -6.01
N GLU A 31 -10.67 -9.84 -6.79
CA GLU A 31 -11.53 -10.53 -7.75
C GLU A 31 -12.82 -11.05 -7.10
N LYS A 32 -12.73 -11.51 -5.85
CA LYS A 32 -13.85 -12.08 -5.08
C LYS A 32 -14.70 -11.03 -4.33
N HIS A 33 -14.21 -9.81 -4.19
CA HIS A 33 -14.86 -8.75 -3.40
C HIS A 33 -15.14 -7.53 -4.29
N PRO A 34 -16.37 -7.36 -4.79
CA PRO A 34 -16.70 -6.28 -5.71
C PRO A 34 -16.60 -4.92 -5.04
N LEU A 35 -16.24 -3.90 -5.82
CA LEU A 35 -16.17 -2.53 -5.37
C LEU A 35 -17.58 -1.94 -5.16
N SER A 36 -17.81 -1.32 -3.99
CA SER A 36 -18.95 -0.43 -3.74
C SER A 36 -18.45 1.02 -3.71
N LEU A 37 -18.78 1.80 -4.75
CA LEU A 37 -18.23 3.13 -4.95
C LEU A 37 -18.64 4.13 -3.84
N ASN A 38 -19.87 4.02 -3.35
CA ASN A 38 -20.42 4.92 -2.33
C ASN A 38 -19.73 4.75 -0.97
N SER A 39 -19.17 3.57 -0.69
CA SER A 39 -18.38 3.30 0.51
C SER A 39 -16.88 3.53 0.28
N SER A 40 -16.42 3.43 -0.97
CA SER A 40 -14.99 3.36 -1.31
C SER A 40 -14.14 4.56 -0.88
N CYS A 41 -14.65 5.79 -0.98
CA CYS A 41 -13.85 6.98 -0.65
C CYS A 41 -13.61 7.12 0.87
N PHE A 42 -14.64 6.83 1.68
CA PHE A 42 -14.51 6.81 3.14
C PHE A 42 -13.63 5.65 3.61
N GLU A 43 -13.79 4.47 3.00
CA GLU A 43 -12.93 3.32 3.30
C GLU A 43 -11.47 3.55 2.85
N LEU A 44 -11.23 4.25 1.74
CA LEU A 44 -9.88 4.62 1.29
C LEU A 44 -9.20 5.51 2.33
N SER A 45 -9.87 6.58 2.79
CA SER A 45 -9.31 7.46 3.82
C SER A 45 -8.94 6.70 5.09
N LYS A 46 -9.78 5.76 5.53
CA LYS A 46 -9.45 4.88 6.67
C LYS A 46 -8.25 3.99 6.39
N VAL A 47 -8.19 3.35 5.22
CA VAL A 47 -7.05 2.50 4.82
C VAL A 47 -5.76 3.31 4.87
N VAL A 48 -5.75 4.50 4.27
CA VAL A 48 -4.59 5.39 4.27
C VAL A 48 -4.20 5.79 5.69
N SER A 49 -5.16 6.22 6.49
CA SER A 49 -4.96 6.58 7.90
C SER A 49 -4.34 5.43 8.71
N ILE A 50 -4.86 4.21 8.58
CA ILE A 50 -4.35 3.04 9.31
C ILE A 50 -2.93 2.68 8.84
N VAL A 51 -2.69 2.70 7.53
CA VAL A 51 -1.37 2.40 6.94
C VAL A 51 -0.32 3.38 7.46
N GLN A 52 -0.60 4.68 7.43
CA GLN A 52 0.31 5.75 7.87
C GLN A 52 0.49 5.75 9.39
N THR A 53 -0.60 5.69 10.15
CA THR A 53 -0.57 5.73 11.63
C THR A 53 0.28 4.60 12.20
N HIS A 54 0.18 3.41 11.63
CA HIS A 54 0.91 2.23 12.11
C HIS A 54 2.18 1.92 11.31
N ARG A 55 2.51 2.73 10.30
CA ARG A 55 3.63 2.52 9.37
C ARG A 55 3.69 1.07 8.90
N LEU A 56 2.59 0.58 8.33
CA LEU A 56 2.41 -0.84 8.02
C LEU A 56 3.30 -1.31 6.86
N LEU A 57 3.68 -0.39 5.98
CA LEU A 57 4.52 -0.65 4.80
C LEU A 57 6.00 -0.33 5.04
N SER A 58 6.33 0.34 6.15
CA SER A 58 7.69 0.74 6.50
C SER A 58 8.44 -0.45 7.12
N GLU A 59 8.93 -1.31 6.24
CA GLU A 59 9.74 -2.50 6.52
C GLU A 59 11.05 -2.14 7.26
N SER A 60 10.93 -1.90 8.57
CA SER A 60 12.02 -1.54 9.46
C SER A 60 12.22 -2.67 10.46
N TYR A 61 13.35 -3.36 10.36
CA TYR A 61 13.64 -4.55 11.16
C TYR A 61 14.75 -4.25 12.17
N PRO A 62 14.45 -4.17 13.47
CA PRO A 62 15.47 -4.17 14.51
C PRO A 62 16.33 -5.43 14.40
N GLN A 63 17.65 -5.32 14.63
CA GLN A 63 18.59 -6.45 14.54
C GLN A 63 18.23 -7.63 15.46
N SER A 64 17.48 -7.39 16.54
CA SER A 64 17.02 -8.40 17.49
C SER A 64 15.66 -9.04 17.13
N MET A 65 15.10 -8.73 15.96
CA MET A 65 13.79 -9.23 15.55
C MET A 65 13.86 -10.69 15.08
N ASP A 66 12.85 -11.48 15.46
CA ASP A 66 12.71 -12.87 14.99
C ASP A 66 12.62 -12.90 13.45
N VAL A 67 13.47 -13.72 12.83
CA VAL A 67 13.53 -13.95 11.39
C VAL A 67 12.17 -14.36 10.83
N LYS A 68 11.38 -15.16 11.57
CA LYS A 68 10.02 -15.54 11.14
C LYS A 68 9.10 -14.32 11.04
N LEU A 69 9.23 -13.37 11.96
CA LEU A 69 8.43 -12.15 11.94
C LEU A 69 8.84 -11.25 10.78
N VAL A 70 10.14 -11.09 10.54
CA VAL A 70 10.67 -10.35 9.39
C VAL A 70 10.09 -10.90 8.08
N HIS A 71 10.15 -12.22 7.89
CA HIS A 71 9.57 -12.86 6.70
C HIS A 71 8.05 -12.70 6.61
N SER A 72 7.33 -12.83 7.72
CA SER A 72 5.87 -12.63 7.75
C SER A 72 5.49 -11.21 7.34
N TRP A 73 6.25 -10.21 7.80
CA TRP A 73 6.03 -8.81 7.44
C TRP A 73 6.36 -8.56 5.97
N LYS A 74 7.50 -9.02 5.48
CA LYS A 74 7.84 -8.96 4.04
C LYS A 74 6.73 -9.54 3.18
N SER A 75 6.29 -10.76 3.52
CA SER A 75 5.19 -11.42 2.80
C SER A 75 3.89 -10.64 2.86
N ALA A 76 3.54 -9.99 3.97
CA ALA A 76 2.33 -9.19 4.05
C ALA A 76 2.41 -7.93 3.16
N VAL A 77 3.60 -7.32 3.04
CA VAL A 77 3.84 -6.19 2.13
C VAL A 77 3.87 -6.67 0.68
N ASP A 78 4.40 -7.86 0.40
CA ASP A 78 4.31 -8.49 -0.92
C ASP A 78 2.85 -8.72 -1.33
N ASP A 79 2.02 -9.26 -0.43
CA ASP A 79 0.59 -9.45 -0.64
C ASP A 79 -0.10 -8.12 -0.98
N TRP A 80 0.24 -7.04 -0.25
CA TRP A 80 -0.25 -5.69 -0.49
C TRP A 80 0.12 -5.20 -1.90
N VAL A 81 1.41 -5.25 -2.25
CA VAL A 81 1.89 -4.80 -3.57
C VAL A 81 1.26 -5.62 -4.69
N ASN A 82 1.18 -6.94 -4.55
CA ASN A 82 0.54 -7.81 -5.53
C ASN A 82 -0.93 -7.43 -5.74
N ARG A 83 -1.67 -7.15 -4.66
CA ARG A 83 -3.06 -6.67 -4.77
C ARG A 83 -3.14 -5.32 -5.49
N LEU A 84 -2.23 -4.39 -5.24
CA LEU A 84 -2.18 -3.13 -5.98
C LEU A 84 -1.93 -3.34 -7.48
N LEU A 85 -1.00 -4.22 -7.84
CA LEU A 85 -0.70 -4.52 -9.24
C LEU A 85 -1.91 -5.12 -9.98
N LEU A 86 -2.70 -5.96 -9.29
CA LEU A 86 -3.96 -6.48 -9.82
C LEU A 86 -5.00 -5.37 -10.03
N LEU A 87 -5.11 -4.43 -9.09
CA LEU A 87 -6.02 -3.28 -9.23
C LEU A 87 -5.62 -2.36 -10.38
N LEU A 88 -4.33 -2.07 -10.52
CA LEU A 88 -3.79 -1.27 -11.63
C LEU A 88 -4.07 -1.93 -12.99
N SER A 89 -4.02 -3.25 -13.07
CA SER A 89 -4.29 -4.00 -14.30
C SER A 89 -5.77 -4.32 -14.56
N SER A 90 -6.69 -3.79 -13.76
CA SER A 90 -8.12 -4.03 -13.94
C SER A 90 -8.71 -3.14 -15.03
N ASP A 91 -9.56 -3.72 -15.90
CA ASP A 91 -10.31 -2.99 -16.93
C ASP A 91 -11.36 -2.02 -16.33
N MET A 92 -11.78 -2.26 -15.08
CA MET A 92 -12.68 -1.38 -14.36
C MET A 92 -11.94 -0.12 -13.89
N SER A 93 -12.33 1.04 -14.44
CA SER A 93 -11.72 2.34 -14.12
C SER A 93 -11.69 2.65 -12.61
N ASP A 94 -12.70 2.22 -11.86
CA ASP A 94 -12.77 2.46 -10.41
C ASP A 94 -11.72 1.65 -9.62
N LYS A 95 -11.49 0.39 -10.03
CA LYS A 95 -10.45 -0.46 -9.45
C LYS A 95 -9.06 0.08 -9.78
N CYS A 96 -8.86 0.50 -11.03
CA CYS A 96 -7.61 1.10 -11.47
C CYS A 96 -7.32 2.39 -10.69
N TRP A 97 -8.29 3.30 -10.60
CA TRP A 97 -8.17 4.54 -9.83
C TRP A 97 -7.80 4.30 -8.37
N LEU A 98 -8.49 3.35 -7.70
CA LEU A 98 -8.15 2.96 -6.33
C LEU A 98 -6.72 2.42 -6.20
N GLY A 99 -6.31 1.55 -7.13
CA GLY A 99 -4.95 1.02 -7.21
C GLY A 99 -3.90 2.13 -7.32
N ILE A 100 -4.16 3.14 -8.15
CA ILE A 100 -3.28 4.31 -8.33
C ILE A 100 -3.19 5.13 -7.04
N CYS A 101 -4.31 5.41 -6.39
CA CYS A 101 -4.32 6.17 -5.12
C CYS A 101 -3.51 5.45 -4.03
N LEU A 102 -3.73 4.14 -3.87
CA LEU A 102 -2.99 3.34 -2.88
C LEU A 102 -1.51 3.16 -3.26
N LEU A 103 -1.17 3.17 -4.54
CA LEU A 103 0.22 3.18 -5.00
C LEU A 103 0.93 4.46 -4.55
N GLY A 104 0.29 5.63 -4.65
CA GLY A 104 0.85 6.88 -4.13
C GLY A 104 1.20 6.79 -2.64
N VAL A 105 0.30 6.23 -1.84
CA VAL A 105 0.53 6.00 -0.39
C VAL A 105 1.64 4.98 -0.16
N THR A 106 1.70 3.93 -0.99
CA THR A 106 2.76 2.92 -0.92
C THR A 106 4.13 3.54 -1.18
N CYS A 107 4.24 4.46 -2.14
CA CYS A 107 5.49 5.16 -2.44
C CYS A 107 6.00 5.98 -1.25
N GLN A 108 5.09 6.57 -0.48
CA GLN A 108 5.43 7.38 0.70
C GLN A 108 5.80 6.55 1.93
N GLU A 109 5.20 5.36 2.07
CA GLU A 109 5.29 4.57 3.31
C GLU A 109 6.22 3.35 3.22
N CYS A 110 6.53 2.87 2.01
CA CYS A 110 7.38 1.70 1.85
C CYS A 110 8.86 1.98 2.16
N SER A 111 9.63 0.90 2.39
CA SER A 111 11.09 1.02 2.54
C SER A 111 11.75 1.47 1.23
N SER A 112 12.89 2.17 1.34
CA SER A 112 13.66 2.59 0.16
C SER A 112 14.08 1.40 -0.72
N ASP A 113 14.47 0.27 -0.11
CA ASP A 113 14.81 -0.95 -0.84
C ASP A 113 13.63 -1.43 -1.69
N ARG A 114 12.43 -1.46 -1.11
CA ARG A 114 11.23 -1.89 -1.80
C ARG A 114 10.82 -0.91 -2.89
N PHE A 115 10.88 0.39 -2.60
CA PHE A 115 10.63 1.43 -3.58
C PHE A 115 11.53 1.26 -4.80
N LEU A 116 12.85 1.18 -4.61
CA LEU A 116 13.81 1.04 -5.70
C LEU A 116 13.59 -0.25 -6.51
N SER A 117 13.28 -1.36 -5.84
CA SER A 117 13.04 -2.65 -6.50
C SER A 117 11.80 -2.64 -7.42
N SER A 118 10.78 -1.84 -7.08
CA SER A 118 9.49 -1.85 -7.76
C SER A 118 9.22 -0.61 -8.61
N TYR A 119 10.08 0.41 -8.50
CA TYR A 119 9.94 1.72 -9.15
C TYR A 119 9.66 1.62 -10.66
N SER A 120 10.48 0.85 -11.39
CA SER A 120 10.36 0.73 -12.84
C SER A 120 9.01 0.11 -13.26
N VAL A 121 8.55 -0.90 -12.53
CA VAL A 121 7.27 -1.58 -12.76
C VAL A 121 6.12 -0.62 -12.51
N TRP A 122 6.16 0.13 -11.40
CA TRP A 122 5.14 1.10 -11.03
C TRP A 122 5.05 2.24 -12.04
N LEU A 123 6.19 2.83 -12.41
CA LEU A 123 6.26 3.91 -13.39
C LEU A 123 5.71 3.46 -14.75
N HIS A 124 6.13 2.28 -15.23
CA HIS A 124 5.67 1.77 -16.52
C HIS A 124 4.15 1.54 -16.55
N LYS A 125 3.57 0.99 -15.48
CA LYS A 125 2.11 0.84 -15.37
C LYS A 125 1.41 2.19 -15.42
N LEU A 126 1.85 3.18 -14.65
CA LEU A 126 1.24 4.50 -14.63
C LEU A 126 1.33 5.21 -16.00
N LEU A 127 2.47 5.10 -16.68
CA LEU A 127 2.63 5.66 -18.03
C LEU A 127 1.68 5.00 -19.03
N SER A 128 1.46 3.69 -18.93
CA SER A 128 0.55 2.97 -19.82
C SER A 128 -0.90 3.48 -19.73
N HIS A 129 -1.34 3.87 -18.53
CA HIS A 129 -2.67 4.44 -18.31
C HIS A 129 -2.84 5.85 -18.89
N ILE A 130 -1.78 6.65 -18.87
CA ILE A 130 -1.78 8.00 -19.46
C ILE A 130 -1.83 7.92 -20.98
N GLN A 131 -1.07 6.98 -21.55
CA GLN A 131 -0.96 6.79 -23.00
C GLN A 131 -2.19 6.11 -23.61
N SER A 132 -2.91 5.30 -22.83
CA SER A 132 -4.13 4.61 -23.29
C SER A 132 -5.23 5.62 -23.68
N PRO A 133 -5.72 5.61 -24.93
CA PRO A 133 -6.86 6.45 -25.31
C PRO A 133 -8.18 5.95 -24.72
N ALA A 134 -8.27 4.69 -24.31
CA ALA A 134 -9.46 4.06 -23.77
C ALA A 134 -9.70 4.34 -22.27
N ASP A 135 -8.66 4.79 -21.56
CA ASP A 135 -8.74 4.98 -20.11
C ASP A 135 -9.50 6.26 -19.74
N SER A 136 -10.25 6.17 -18.63
CA SER A 136 -10.99 7.30 -18.05
C SER A 136 -10.08 8.48 -17.71
N GLN A 137 -10.58 9.71 -17.87
CA GLN A 137 -9.86 10.92 -17.47
C GLN A 137 -9.47 10.91 -15.99
N LEU A 138 -10.29 10.30 -15.13
CA LEU A 138 -9.98 10.16 -13.70
C LEU A 138 -8.73 9.29 -13.47
N VAL A 139 -8.61 8.17 -14.20
CA VAL A 139 -7.46 7.27 -14.13
C VAL A 139 -6.19 7.97 -14.63
N LYS A 140 -6.30 8.77 -15.70
CA LYS A 140 -5.19 9.57 -16.23
C LYS A 140 -4.70 10.63 -15.24
N VAL A 141 -5.61 11.42 -14.68
CA VAL A 141 -5.28 12.46 -13.69
C VAL A 141 -4.67 11.85 -12.43
N ALA A 142 -5.24 10.75 -11.94
CA ALA A 142 -4.69 10.02 -10.80
C ALA A 142 -3.27 9.50 -11.12
N SER A 143 -3.06 8.97 -12.34
CA SER A 143 -1.75 8.46 -12.77
C SER A 143 -0.70 9.56 -12.81
N CYS A 144 -1.02 10.73 -13.38
CA CYS A 144 -0.13 11.89 -13.38
C CYS A 144 0.24 12.33 -11.96
N THR A 145 -0.75 12.35 -11.06
CA THR A 145 -0.53 12.70 -9.65
C THR A 145 0.39 11.68 -8.97
N ALA A 146 0.16 10.38 -9.18
CA ALA A 146 1.00 9.32 -8.62
C ALA A 146 2.43 9.34 -9.17
N ILE A 147 2.63 9.70 -10.44
CA ILE A 147 3.96 9.92 -11.03
C ILE A 147 4.68 11.10 -10.35
N SER A 148 3.97 12.19 -10.08
CA SER A 148 4.53 13.32 -9.33
C SER A 148 4.96 12.90 -7.92
N VAL A 149 4.14 12.09 -7.24
CA VAL A 149 4.50 11.50 -5.93
C VAL A 149 5.73 10.61 -6.06
N LEU A 150 5.80 9.73 -7.05
CA LEU A 150 6.97 8.87 -7.30
C LEU A 150 8.27 9.67 -7.48
N PHE A 151 8.23 10.79 -8.18
CA PHE A 151 9.43 11.63 -8.37
C PHE A 151 9.82 12.42 -7.11
N THR A 152 8.86 12.81 -6.29
CA THR A 152 9.10 13.56 -5.05
C THR A 152 9.44 12.67 -3.85
N SER A 153 9.00 11.42 -3.82
CA SER A 153 9.36 10.44 -2.77
C SER A 153 10.81 9.98 -2.84
N ASN A 154 11.55 10.30 -3.91
CA ASN A 154 12.93 9.89 -4.15
C ASN A 154 13.95 11.06 -4.06
N SER A 155 13.51 12.25 -3.61
CA SER A 155 14.33 13.46 -3.38
C SER A 155 14.44 13.77 -1.90
#